data_AF-A0A535ZMD9-F1
#
_entry.id   AF-A0A535ZMD9-F1
#
_cell.length_a   1.000
_cell.length_b   1.000
_cell.length_c   1.000
_cell.angle_alpha   90.00
_cell.angle_beta   90.00
_cell.angle_gamma   90.00
#
_symmetry.space_group_name_H-M   'P 1'
#
loop_
_entity.id
_entity.type
_entity.pdbx_description
1 polymer ?
#
loop_
_entity_poly.entity_id
_entity_poly.type
_entity_poly.pdbx_seq_one_letter_code
_entity_poly.pdbx_strand_id
1 'polypeptide(L)'
;MKRLALAFVPMVLLLLLPGTALAEDQPFKTVVDGLVPKTPGLTIEGTMGGCDLLLQNQTNQDVILFDMSKPPKPFRFAAQPKSASARPPIPVHLTGAWPCASLPAVTEDHRWNHAEITVGTWSLNGTVGALSFKLNARTLYDPVLDP
;
A
#
# COMPACT_ATOMS: atom_id res chain seq x y z
N MET A 1 6.59 -33.78 57.87
CA MET A 1 6.69 -34.67 56.69
C MET A 1 5.94 -34.04 55.53
N LYS A 2 6.54 -34.14 54.33
CA LYS A 2 6.01 -33.87 52.98
C LYS A 2 5.72 -32.41 52.57
N ARG A 3 6.60 -31.97 51.67
CA ARG A 3 6.57 -30.79 50.82
C ARG A 3 5.39 -30.86 49.85
N LEU A 4 4.76 -29.73 49.55
CA LEU A 4 4.21 -29.45 48.23
C LEU A 4 4.24 -27.94 47.99
N ALA A 5 5.22 -27.53 47.19
CA ALA A 5 5.25 -26.24 46.54
C ALA A 5 4.32 -26.31 45.33
N LEU A 6 3.41 -25.34 45.16
CA LEU A 6 2.90 -25.01 43.85
C LEU A 6 2.94 -23.49 43.69
N ALA A 7 3.80 -23.07 42.78
CA ALA A 7 4.03 -21.69 42.41
C ALA A 7 2.84 -21.19 41.57
N PHE A 8 2.17 -20.14 42.04
CA PHE A 8 1.31 -19.31 41.19
C PHE A 8 2.17 -18.18 40.63
N VAL A 9 2.86 -18.46 39.52
CA VAL A 9 3.52 -17.44 38.69
C VAL A 9 2.43 -16.83 37.80
N PRO A 10 2.35 -15.49 37.69
CA PRO A 10 1.17 -14.79 37.20
C PRO A 10 0.99 -14.97 35.69
N MET A 11 -0.17 -15.51 35.33
CA MET A 11 -0.67 -15.63 33.96
C MET A 11 -1.21 -14.27 33.48
N VAL A 12 -0.35 -13.24 33.37
CA VAL A 12 -0.77 -11.90 32.85
C VAL A 12 0.30 -11.29 31.91
N LEU A 13 1.20 -12.08 31.34
CA LEU A 13 2.27 -11.57 30.47
C LEU A 13 2.22 -12.12 29.03
N LEU A 14 1.02 -12.32 28.49
CA LEU A 14 0.81 -12.71 27.09
C LEU A 14 -0.06 -11.70 26.30
N LEU A 15 -0.42 -10.57 26.90
CA LEU A 15 -1.22 -9.51 26.26
C LEU A 15 -0.39 -8.34 25.70
N LEU A 16 0.94 -8.47 25.63
CA LEU A 16 1.85 -7.42 25.16
C LEU A 16 2.72 -7.87 23.98
N LEU A 17 2.15 -8.65 23.07
CA LEU A 17 2.65 -8.67 21.71
C LEU A 17 1.91 -7.56 20.96
N PRO A 18 2.53 -6.40 20.69
CA PRO A 18 2.09 -5.60 19.56
C PRO A 18 2.32 -6.50 18.35
N GLY A 19 1.28 -7.22 17.94
CA GLY A 19 1.25 -7.84 16.64
C GLY A 19 1.45 -6.69 15.66
N THR A 20 2.69 -6.53 15.19
CA THR A 20 2.95 -5.83 13.95
C THR A 20 2.25 -6.68 12.91
N ALA A 21 0.96 -6.44 12.71
CA ALA A 21 0.25 -6.85 11.53
C ALA A 21 0.98 -6.19 10.38
N LEU A 22 2.02 -6.88 9.87
CA LEU A 22 2.31 -6.85 8.45
C LEU A 22 0.96 -7.00 7.79
N ALA A 23 0.58 -6.04 6.93
CA ALA A 23 -0.67 -6.10 6.18
C ALA A 23 -0.84 -7.56 5.75
N GLU A 24 -1.79 -8.25 6.39
CA GLU A 24 -2.15 -9.62 6.09
C GLU A 24 -2.38 -9.66 4.58
N ASP A 25 -2.09 -10.76 3.89
CA ASP A 25 -2.35 -10.90 2.44
C ASP A 25 -3.85 -10.73 2.20
N GLN A 26 -4.32 -9.47 2.21
CA GLN A 26 -5.71 -9.13 2.05
C GLN A 26 -6.01 -9.35 0.58
N PRO A 27 -7.21 -9.86 0.24
CA PRO A 27 -7.54 -10.23 -1.12
C PRO A 27 -7.90 -8.99 -1.95
N PHE A 28 -7.02 -8.00 -1.91
CA PHE A 28 -7.15 -6.74 -2.57
C PHE A 28 -5.96 -6.50 -3.50
N LYS A 29 -6.22 -5.82 -4.61
CA LYS A 29 -5.19 -5.27 -5.49
C LYS A 29 -5.47 -3.81 -5.80
N THR A 30 -4.42 -3.05 -6.03
CA THR A 30 -4.51 -1.70 -6.57
C THR A 30 -4.52 -1.76 -8.09
N VAL A 31 -5.40 -0.98 -8.70
CA VAL A 31 -5.41 -0.70 -10.13
C VAL A 31 -5.17 0.80 -10.30
N VAL A 32 -4.08 1.17 -10.97
CA VAL A 32 -3.80 2.56 -11.32
C VAL A 32 -4.46 2.86 -12.67
N ASP A 33 -5.47 3.73 -12.66
CA ASP A 33 -6.19 4.12 -13.88
C ASP A 33 -5.34 5.08 -14.74
N GLY A 34 -4.38 5.78 -14.12
CA GLY A 34 -3.34 6.53 -14.81
C GLY A 34 -2.91 7.83 -14.13
N LEU A 35 -1.96 8.52 -14.78
CA LEU A 35 -1.45 9.83 -14.39
C LEU A 35 -2.05 10.93 -15.28
N VAL A 36 -2.49 12.02 -14.67
CA VAL A 36 -3.07 13.19 -15.34
C VAL A 36 -2.34 14.47 -14.92
N PRO A 37 -1.62 15.16 -15.84
CA PRO A 37 -1.29 14.71 -17.19
C PRO A 37 -0.38 13.47 -17.19
N LYS A 38 -0.31 12.75 -18.32
CA LYS A 38 0.67 11.66 -18.48
C LYS A 38 2.08 12.24 -18.34
N THR A 39 2.92 11.57 -17.57
CA THR A 39 4.30 12.01 -17.31
C THR A 39 5.29 11.06 -18.01
N PRO A 40 5.96 11.50 -19.10
CA PRO A 40 6.90 10.64 -19.83
C PRO A 40 8.03 10.14 -18.94
N GLY A 41 8.32 8.83 -19.01
CA GLY A 41 9.36 8.20 -18.21
C GLY A 41 9.00 7.97 -16.75
N LEU A 42 7.77 8.27 -16.32
CA LEU A 42 7.25 7.85 -15.02
C LEU A 42 6.13 6.83 -15.24
N THR A 43 6.31 5.64 -14.67
CA THR A 43 5.26 4.61 -14.57
C THR A 43 4.98 4.37 -13.10
N ILE A 44 3.70 4.36 -12.73
CA ILE A 44 3.23 3.94 -11.41
C ILE A 44 2.15 2.89 -11.62
N GLU A 45 2.36 1.71 -11.06
CA GLU A 45 1.46 0.56 -11.14
C GLU A 45 0.96 0.20 -9.75
N GLY A 46 -0.18 -0.47 -9.68
CA GLY A 46 -0.70 -1.00 -8.43
C GLY A 46 -0.18 -2.41 -8.15
N THR A 47 -0.18 -2.80 -6.88
CA THR A 47 0.21 -4.15 -6.46
C THR A 47 -0.90 -4.84 -5.68
N MET A 48 -0.63 -6.10 -5.29
CA MET A 48 -1.40 -6.79 -4.25
C MET A 48 -1.32 -6.04 -2.92
N GLY A 49 -2.27 -6.32 -2.03
CA GLY A 49 -2.46 -5.62 -0.75
C GLY A 49 -3.45 -4.45 -0.83
N GLY A 50 -3.98 -4.14 -2.02
CA GLY A 50 -5.09 -3.21 -2.22
C GLY A 50 -4.73 -1.73 -2.27
N CYS A 51 -3.54 -1.36 -1.86
CA CYS A 51 -3.16 0.04 -1.72
C CYS A 51 -1.66 0.29 -1.92
N ASP A 52 -0.87 -0.73 -2.22
CA ASP A 52 0.56 -0.58 -2.50
C ASP A 52 0.79 -0.28 -3.99
N LEU A 53 1.89 0.41 -4.27
CA LEU A 53 2.25 0.86 -5.61
C LEU A 53 3.68 0.40 -5.97
N LEU A 54 3.94 0.24 -7.26
CA LEU A 54 5.28 0.13 -7.82
C LEU A 54 5.59 1.35 -8.67
N LEU A 55 6.69 2.03 -8.34
CA LEU A 55 7.13 3.24 -9.03
C LEU A 55 8.36 2.94 -9.87
N GLN A 56 8.27 3.19 -11.17
CA GLN A 56 9.39 3.15 -12.09
C GLN A 56 9.67 4.56 -12.63
N ASN A 57 10.83 5.11 -12.28
CA ASN A 57 11.24 6.46 -12.63
C ASN A 57 12.45 6.46 -13.57
N GLN A 58 12.22 6.87 -14.82
CA GLN A 58 13.21 7.06 -15.89
C GLN A 58 13.37 8.55 -16.27
N THR A 59 12.81 9.47 -15.47
CA THR A 59 12.77 10.90 -15.79
C THR A 59 14.07 11.65 -15.45
N ASN A 60 14.97 11.02 -14.68
CA ASN A 60 16.14 11.66 -14.05
C ASN A 60 15.78 12.86 -13.13
N GLN A 61 14.54 12.90 -12.66
CA GLN A 61 14.06 13.89 -11.69
C GLN A 61 13.55 13.17 -10.44
N ASP A 62 13.53 13.87 -9.32
CA ASP A 62 12.90 13.36 -8.13
C ASP A 62 11.39 13.26 -8.35
N VAL A 63 10.80 12.16 -7.87
CA VAL A 63 9.35 12.01 -7.79
C VAL A 63 8.94 12.26 -6.35
N ILE A 64 7.97 13.13 -6.13
CA ILE A 64 7.36 13.33 -4.81
C ILE A 64 5.91 12.91 -4.92
N LEU A 65 5.47 11.99 -4.06
CA LEU A 65 4.06 11.65 -3.89
C LEU A 65 3.56 12.31 -2.61
N PHE A 66 2.38 12.91 -2.67
CA PHE A 66 1.71 13.49 -1.50
C PHE A 66 0.60 12.54 -1.08
N ASP A 67 0.63 12.11 0.19
CA ASP A 67 -0.43 11.27 0.74
C ASP A 67 -1.76 12.04 0.87
N MET A 68 -2.79 11.37 1.38
CA MET A 68 -4.14 11.94 1.51
C MET A 68 -4.34 12.70 2.83
N SER A 69 -3.28 12.96 3.60
CA SER A 69 -3.41 13.58 4.92
C SER A 69 -3.75 15.07 4.80
N LYS A 70 -4.22 15.67 5.90
CA LYS A 70 -4.55 17.09 5.96
C LYS A 70 -3.78 17.72 7.12
N PRO A 71 -2.63 18.39 6.87
CA PRO A 71 -2.04 18.72 5.55
C PRO A 71 -1.36 17.54 4.85
N PRO A 72 -1.26 17.51 3.50
CA PRO A 72 -0.63 16.40 2.76
C PRO A 72 0.85 16.23 3.09
N LYS A 73 1.28 14.99 3.29
CA LYS A 73 2.67 14.65 3.63
C LYS A 73 3.44 14.22 2.38
N PRO A 74 4.63 14.79 2.11
CA PRO A 74 5.43 14.44 0.94
C PRO A 74 6.28 13.19 1.19
N PHE A 75 6.38 12.34 0.17
CA PHE A 75 7.24 11.16 0.10
C PHE A 75 8.14 11.27 -1.13
N ARG A 76 9.45 11.44 -0.90
CA ARG A 76 10.43 11.70 -1.96
C ARG A 76 11.10 10.39 -2.41
N PHE A 77 11.08 10.16 -3.71
CA PHE A 77 11.79 9.11 -4.41
C PHE A 77 12.86 9.75 -5.27
N ALA A 78 14.12 9.60 -4.86
CA ALA A 78 15.25 10.25 -5.51
C ALA A 78 15.37 9.84 -6.99
N ALA A 79 15.76 10.81 -7.83
CA ALA A 79 16.18 10.57 -9.19
C ALA A 79 17.26 9.48 -9.19
N GLN A 80 17.11 8.52 -10.09
CA GLN A 80 18.11 7.49 -10.24
C GLN A 80 19.10 7.86 -11.34
N PRO A 81 20.41 7.62 -11.16
CA PRO A 81 21.40 7.88 -12.19
C PRO A 81 21.07 7.11 -13.46
N LYS A 82 21.37 7.71 -14.62
CA LYS A 82 21.16 7.08 -15.93
C LYS A 82 22.05 5.83 -16.04
N SER A 83 21.44 4.64 -15.94
CA SER A 83 22.10 3.33 -16.11
C SER A 83 21.78 2.74 -17.48
N ALA A 84 22.68 1.91 -18.00
CA ALA A 84 22.44 1.14 -19.23
C ALA A 84 21.37 0.04 -19.07
N SER A 85 21.05 -0.34 -17.83
CA SER A 85 19.97 -1.28 -17.49
C SER A 85 18.83 -0.58 -16.77
N ALA A 86 17.59 -0.92 -17.13
CA ALA A 86 16.41 -0.48 -16.37
C ALA A 86 16.51 -1.03 -14.93
N ARG A 87 16.42 -0.16 -13.93
CA ARG A 87 16.42 -0.58 -12.52
C ARG A 87 15.04 -1.15 -12.16
N PRO A 88 14.96 -2.12 -11.23
CA PRO A 88 13.69 -2.61 -10.72
C PRO A 88 12.79 -1.46 -10.21
N PRO A 89 11.46 -1.59 -10.36
CA PRO A 89 10.51 -0.68 -9.75
C PRO A 89 10.67 -0.62 -8.23
N ILE A 90 10.36 0.54 -7.65
CA ILE A 90 10.46 0.82 -6.22
C ILE A 90 9.09 0.55 -5.58
N PRO A 91 9.00 -0.32 -4.55
CA PRO A 91 7.76 -0.47 -3.80
C PRO A 91 7.46 0.82 -3.03
N VAL A 92 6.21 1.26 -3.11
CA VAL A 92 5.72 2.50 -2.51
C VAL A 92 4.59 2.15 -1.55
N HIS A 93 4.85 2.42 -0.28
CA HIS A 93 3.88 2.35 0.81
C HIS A 93 3.90 3.69 1.56
N LEU A 94 2.82 4.47 1.50
CA LEU A 94 2.76 5.76 2.18
C LEU A 94 2.26 5.58 3.62
N THR A 95 2.88 6.28 4.56
CA THR A 95 2.70 6.03 6.00
C THR A 95 1.78 7.02 6.73
N GLY A 96 1.15 7.97 6.02
CA GLY A 96 0.19 8.90 6.63
C GLY A 96 -1.25 8.48 6.32
N ALA A 97 -2.08 9.40 5.82
CA ALA A 97 -3.43 9.01 5.42
C ALA A 97 -3.36 8.29 4.06
N TRP A 98 -3.67 6.99 4.11
CA TRP A 98 -3.47 6.07 3.01
C TRP A 98 -4.68 5.14 2.89
N PRO A 99 -5.13 4.77 1.67
CA PRO A 99 -6.32 3.95 1.49
C PRO A 99 -6.29 2.62 2.25
N CYS A 100 -5.10 2.05 2.47
CA CYS A 100 -4.92 0.80 3.23
C CYS A 100 -5.60 0.83 4.60
N ALA A 101 -5.55 1.97 5.30
CA ALA A 101 -6.04 2.07 6.67
C ALA A 101 -7.58 1.98 6.77
N SER A 102 -8.28 2.07 5.63
CA SER A 102 -9.74 2.12 5.55
C SER A 102 -10.31 1.12 4.55
N LEU A 103 -9.57 0.06 4.19
CA LEU A 103 -10.14 -0.97 3.32
C LEU A 103 -11.29 -1.68 4.03
N PRO A 104 -12.42 -1.93 3.35
CA PRO A 104 -13.56 -2.60 3.96
C PRO A 104 -13.22 -4.07 4.25
N ALA A 105 -13.95 -4.67 5.20
CA ALA A 105 -13.91 -6.11 5.38
C ALA A 105 -14.48 -6.82 4.13
N VAL A 106 -13.94 -7.99 3.82
CA VAL A 106 -14.49 -8.88 2.78
C VAL A 106 -15.78 -9.49 3.31
N THR A 107 -16.86 -9.39 2.55
CA THR A 107 -18.17 -9.94 2.90
C THR A 107 -18.39 -11.30 2.24
N GLU A 108 -19.33 -12.10 2.76
CA GLU A 108 -19.74 -13.36 2.11
C GLU A 108 -20.26 -13.14 0.69
N ASP A 109 -20.96 -12.03 0.44
CA ASP A 109 -21.43 -11.66 -0.90
C ASP A 109 -20.26 -11.45 -1.87
N HIS A 110 -19.15 -10.84 -1.43
CA HIS A 110 -17.96 -10.70 -2.28
C HIS A 110 -17.38 -12.07 -2.67
N ARG A 111 -17.31 -13.01 -1.71
CA ARG A 111 -16.80 -14.37 -1.94
C ARG A 111 -17.70 -15.18 -2.86
N TRP A 112 -19.00 -15.12 -2.64
CA TRP A 112 -19.98 -15.87 -3.41
C TRP A 112 -20.05 -15.45 -4.87
N ASN A 113 -19.80 -14.17 -5.16
CA ASN A 113 -19.89 -13.65 -6.52
C ASN A 113 -18.71 -14.05 -7.41
N HIS A 114 -17.60 -14.54 -6.85
CA HIS A 114 -16.39 -14.97 -7.57
C HIS A 114 -15.94 -13.98 -8.67
N ALA A 115 -16.11 -12.68 -8.43
CA ALA A 115 -15.81 -11.62 -9.39
C ALA A 115 -15.04 -10.48 -8.73
N GLU A 116 -14.16 -9.84 -9.50
CA GLU A 116 -13.49 -8.62 -9.06
C GLU A 116 -14.50 -7.49 -8.85
N ILE A 117 -14.39 -6.78 -7.73
CA ILE A 117 -15.25 -5.64 -7.42
C ILE A 117 -14.43 -4.46 -6.92
N THR A 118 -14.76 -3.25 -7.40
CA THR A 118 -14.17 -2.02 -6.86
C THR A 118 -14.73 -1.76 -5.47
N VAL A 119 -13.85 -1.82 -4.48
CA VAL A 119 -14.17 -1.55 -3.07
C VAL A 119 -13.77 -0.14 -2.64
N GLY A 120 -12.95 0.54 -3.44
CA GLY A 120 -12.58 1.94 -3.19
C GLY A 120 -12.00 2.61 -4.42
N THR A 121 -12.20 3.92 -4.51
CA THR A 121 -11.57 4.79 -5.52
C THR A 121 -10.85 5.93 -4.79
N TRP A 122 -9.62 6.21 -5.19
CA TRP A 122 -8.79 7.21 -4.54
C TRP A 122 -7.85 7.90 -5.52
N SER A 123 -7.23 8.97 -5.06
CA SER A 123 -6.29 9.72 -5.87
C SER A 123 -5.24 10.40 -5.02
N LEU A 124 -4.05 10.57 -5.59
CA LEU A 124 -2.93 11.27 -4.98
C LEU A 124 -2.43 12.35 -5.92
N ASN A 125 -1.86 13.39 -5.33
CA ASN A 125 -1.08 14.35 -6.10
C ASN A 125 0.40 13.94 -6.04
N GLY A 126 1.13 14.27 -7.09
CA GLY A 126 2.58 14.08 -7.12
C GLY A 126 3.26 15.12 -8.00
N THR A 127 4.57 15.18 -7.89
CA THR A 127 5.43 15.95 -8.79
C THR A 127 6.58 15.10 -9.30
N VAL A 128 7.02 15.42 -10.52
CA VAL A 128 8.28 14.95 -11.10
C VAL A 128 9.07 16.17 -11.55
N GLY A 129 10.13 16.51 -10.81
CA GLY A 129 10.79 17.80 -10.97
C GLY A 129 9.78 18.95 -10.79
N ALA A 130 9.61 19.78 -11.83
CA ALA A 130 8.66 20.90 -11.83
C ALA A 130 7.24 20.54 -12.31
N LEU A 131 7.00 19.32 -12.79
CA LEU A 131 5.71 18.90 -13.35
C LEU A 131 4.85 18.28 -12.26
N SER A 132 3.64 18.78 -12.08
CA SER A 132 2.63 18.18 -11.19
C SER A 132 1.76 17.19 -11.95
N PHE A 133 1.36 16.12 -11.29
CA PHE A 133 0.41 15.14 -11.79
C PHE A 133 -0.55 14.69 -10.70
N LYS A 134 -1.71 14.19 -11.12
CA LYS A 134 -2.66 13.46 -10.28
C LYS A 134 -2.66 11.99 -10.69
N LEU A 135 -2.45 11.10 -9.74
CA LEU A 135 -2.63 9.66 -9.89
C LEU A 135 -4.07 9.32 -9.49
N ASN A 136 -4.80 8.62 -10.34
CA ASN A 136 -6.10 8.04 -10.01
C ASN A 136 -5.96 6.52 -9.91
N ALA A 137 -6.54 5.94 -8.88
CA ALA A 137 -6.47 4.51 -8.64
C ALA A 137 -7.74 4.00 -7.97
N ARG A 138 -7.90 2.68 -8.06
CA ARG A 138 -8.95 1.92 -7.43
C ARG A 138 -8.35 0.77 -6.64
N THR A 139 -9.02 0.42 -5.56
CA THR A 139 -8.79 -0.81 -4.83
C THR A 139 -9.86 -1.80 -5.24
N LEU A 140 -9.45 -2.96 -5.73
CA LEU A 140 -10.33 -4.05 -6.10
C LEU A 140 -10.20 -5.17 -5.08
N TYR A 141 -11.32 -5.77 -4.68
CA TYR A 141 -11.31 -7.14 -4.20
C TYR A 141 -11.03 -8.07 -5.37
N ASP A 142 -10.15 -9.04 -5.18
CA ASP A 142 -9.80 -10.07 -6.14
C ASP A 142 -10.00 -11.45 -5.53
N PRO A 143 -11.01 -12.23 -5.96
CA PRO A 143 -11.31 -13.54 -5.39
C PRO A 143 -10.18 -14.56 -5.63
N VAL A 144 -9.26 -14.33 -6.58
CA VAL A 144 -8.08 -15.20 -6.78
C VAL A 144 -7.12 -15.08 -5.60
N LEU A 145 -7.17 -13.98 -4.86
CA LEU A 145 -6.35 -13.70 -3.69
C LEU A 145 -7.01 -14.13 -2.36
N ASP A 146 -8.24 -14.65 -2.38
CA ASP A 146 -9.04 -15.11 -1.22
C ASP A 146 -9.32 -16.63 -1.32
N PRO A 147 -8.35 -17.50 -1.00
CA PRO A 147 -8.46 -18.95 -1.19
C PRO A 147 -9.43 -19.65 -0.24
#